data_AF-Q9Z9R2-F1
#
_entry.id   AF-Q9Z9R2-F1
#
_cell.length_a   1.000
_cell.length_b   1.000
_cell.length_c   1.000
_cell.angle_alpha   90.00
_cell.angle_beta   90.00
_cell.angle_gamma   90.00
#
_symmetry.space_group_name_H-M   'P 1'
#
loop_
_entity.id
_entity.type
_entity.pdbx_description
1 polymer ?
#
loop_
_entity_poly.entity_id
_entity_poly.type
_entity_poly.pdbx_seq_one_letter_code
_entity_poly.pdbx_strand_id
1 'polypeptide(L)'
;SFFLDDTWRAFSALAGSWTGGSANMVALQDILAVPETIFGYALIMDTINYSFWVMVMFWLVPFERMFNRWTKADTSKLESMSQEIAATVTDEKREPTTFVHMIGLLGFSLFIAALATVIGENLPQIGTGINAMTWTILIVSIVGLLLALTPFASIPGSMDIGRVMLYTIVAIIASGADFSSIGEIPVYIIAGFMVLLFHGLILFGFAKLFKLDLFTLGVASLANIGGMVSAPVLAGAFNRALIPVGVIMALIGGFMGTWFGVLTAEILSRL
;
A
#
# COMPACT_ATOMS: atom_id res chain seq x y z
N SER A 1 28.48 11.41 1.53
CA SER A 1 27.35 10.47 1.54
C SER A 1 26.63 10.61 0.21
N PHE A 2 26.10 9.53 -0.38
CA PHE A 2 25.26 9.61 -1.59
C PHE A 2 23.82 10.03 -1.28
N PHE A 3 23.43 9.95 0.00
CA PHE A 3 22.10 10.27 0.50
C PHE A 3 22.19 11.37 1.56
N LEU A 4 21.09 12.10 1.74
CA LEU A 4 20.94 13.07 2.83
C LEU A 4 20.90 12.35 4.18
N ASP A 5 21.20 13.09 5.24
CA ASP A 5 21.01 12.62 6.61
C ASP A 5 19.54 12.21 6.83
N ASP A 6 19.29 11.24 7.72
CA ASP A 6 17.94 10.69 7.98
C ASP A 6 17.22 9.99 6.81
N THR A 7 17.90 9.75 5.67
CA THR A 7 17.32 9.00 4.52
C THR A 7 16.75 7.63 4.90
N TRP A 8 17.32 6.96 5.90
CA TRP A 8 16.84 5.68 6.41
C TRP A 8 15.37 5.75 6.88
N ARG A 9 14.93 6.90 7.41
CA ARG A 9 13.53 7.11 7.84
C ARG A 9 12.60 7.19 6.63
N ALA A 10 13.03 7.89 5.57
CA ALA A 10 12.28 7.99 4.32
C ALA A 10 12.19 6.63 3.60
N PHE A 11 13.26 5.83 3.62
CA PHE A 11 13.23 4.45 3.11
C PHE A 11 12.32 3.53 3.94
N SER A 12 12.25 3.74 5.26
CA SER A 12 11.31 3.02 6.12
C SER A 12 9.86 3.40 5.84
N ALA A 13 9.59 4.69 5.59
CA ALA A 13 8.28 5.15 5.13
C ALA A 13 7.91 4.55 3.76
N LEU A 14 8.85 4.52 2.82
CA LEU A 14 8.67 3.90 1.52
C LEU A 14 8.41 2.40 1.61
N ALA A 15 9.07 1.69 2.53
CA ALA A 15 8.79 0.28 2.79
C ALA A 15 7.32 0.05 3.21
N GLY A 16 6.73 0.99 3.96
CA GLY A 16 5.30 0.99 4.24
C GLY A 16 4.45 1.21 2.99
N SER A 17 4.85 2.11 2.09
CA SER A 17 4.21 2.27 0.76
C SER A 17 4.24 0.97 -0.02
N TRP A 18 5.40 0.31 -0.09
CA TRP A 18 5.58 -0.90 -0.89
C TRP A 18 5.18 -2.19 -0.18
N THR A 19 4.51 -2.06 0.96
CA THR A 19 3.82 -3.16 1.61
C THR A 19 2.30 -2.95 1.63
N GLY A 20 1.83 -1.70 1.68
CA GLY A 20 0.40 -1.40 1.85
C GLY A 20 -0.11 -0.10 1.23
N GLY A 21 0.67 0.55 0.39
CA GLY A 21 0.29 1.78 -0.34
C GLY A 21 0.58 3.09 0.38
N SER A 22 0.46 4.19 -0.35
CA SER A 22 0.95 5.51 0.03
C SER A 22 0.33 6.09 1.32
N ALA A 23 -0.87 5.66 1.71
CA ALA A 23 -1.46 6.06 2.99
C ALA A 23 -0.60 5.59 4.19
N ASN A 24 -0.01 4.40 4.11
CA ASN A 24 0.90 3.90 5.13
C ASN A 24 2.20 4.70 5.16
N MET A 25 2.71 5.10 4.00
CA MET A 25 3.90 5.93 3.87
C MET A 25 3.71 7.30 4.52
N VAL A 26 2.55 7.95 4.28
CA VAL A 26 2.19 9.22 4.92
C VAL A 26 2.07 9.05 6.43
N ALA A 27 1.41 8.00 6.91
CA ALA A 27 1.35 7.70 8.34
C ALA A 27 2.75 7.53 8.98
N LEU A 28 3.67 6.88 8.25
CA LEU A 28 5.06 6.69 8.68
C LEU A 28 5.89 7.97 8.64
N GLN A 29 5.55 8.94 7.79
CA GLN A 29 6.19 10.25 7.80
C GLN A 29 6.08 10.86 9.20
N ASP A 30 4.88 10.83 9.76
CA ASP A 30 4.60 11.44 11.04
C ASP A 30 5.19 10.61 12.20
N ILE A 31 5.02 9.27 12.17
CA ILE A 31 5.59 8.36 13.19
C ILE A 31 7.10 8.53 13.33
N LEU A 32 7.80 8.58 12.19
CA LEU A 32 9.27 8.62 12.15
C LEU A 32 9.82 10.05 12.12
N ALA A 33 8.95 11.06 12.10
CA ALA A 33 9.32 12.46 11.91
C ALA A 33 10.29 12.63 10.72
N VAL A 34 9.89 12.12 9.55
CA VAL A 34 10.70 12.20 8.33
C VAL A 34 10.70 13.65 7.83
N PRO A 35 11.88 14.26 7.58
CA PRO A 35 11.94 15.60 7.02
C PRO A 35 11.22 15.71 5.67
N GLU A 36 10.43 16.77 5.47
CA GLU A 36 9.57 16.96 4.29
C GLU A 36 10.31 16.88 2.96
N THR A 37 11.51 17.46 2.87
CA THR A 37 12.33 17.40 1.65
C THR A 37 12.68 15.95 1.26
N ILE A 38 13.14 15.15 2.22
CA ILE A 38 13.54 13.76 1.98
C ILE A 38 12.31 12.89 1.71
N PHE A 39 11.21 13.16 2.41
CA PHE A 39 9.93 12.52 2.14
C PHE A 39 9.44 12.82 0.71
N GLY A 40 9.59 14.07 0.24
CA GLY A 40 9.32 14.46 -1.13
C GLY A 40 10.14 13.65 -2.15
N TYR A 41 11.42 13.40 -1.88
CA TYR A 41 12.24 12.55 -2.74
C TYR A 41 11.76 11.10 -2.74
N ALA A 42 11.36 10.58 -1.58
CA ALA A 42 10.78 9.25 -1.46
C ALA A 42 9.43 9.13 -2.20
N LEU A 43 8.59 10.18 -2.22
CA LEU A 43 7.34 10.19 -3.00
C LEU A 43 7.59 10.14 -4.52
N ILE A 44 8.62 10.86 -5.00
CA ILE A 44 9.01 10.85 -6.40
C ILE A 44 9.55 9.47 -6.78
N MET A 45 10.42 8.91 -5.95
CA MET A 45 10.92 7.54 -6.05
C MET A 45 9.76 6.55 -6.09
N ASP A 46 8.84 6.60 -5.12
CA ASP A 46 7.63 5.77 -5.06
C ASP A 46 6.89 5.81 -6.39
N THR A 47 6.51 7.00 -6.84
CA THR A 47 5.69 7.21 -8.04
C THR A 47 6.35 6.64 -9.31
N ILE A 48 7.64 6.91 -9.52
CA ILE A 48 8.36 6.47 -10.73
C ILE A 48 8.58 4.97 -10.71
N ASN A 49 9.09 4.43 -9.60
CA ASN A 49 9.37 3.00 -9.45
C ASN A 49 8.08 2.18 -9.51
N TYR A 50 7.02 2.60 -8.81
CA TYR A 50 5.69 1.99 -8.86
C TYR A 50 5.13 1.95 -10.28
N SER A 51 5.12 3.09 -10.99
CA SER A 51 4.57 3.17 -12.34
C SER A 51 5.28 2.24 -13.32
N PHE A 52 6.61 2.19 -13.22
CA PHE A 52 7.41 1.24 -13.98
C PHE A 52 7.05 -0.21 -13.63
N TRP A 53 6.97 -0.54 -12.34
CA TRP A 53 6.69 -1.91 -11.90
C TRP A 53 5.32 -2.40 -12.34
N VAL A 54 4.29 -1.55 -12.23
CA VAL A 54 2.95 -1.83 -12.76
C VAL A 54 3.02 -2.12 -14.25
N MET A 55 3.70 -1.26 -15.03
CA MET A 55 3.86 -1.48 -16.47
C MET A 55 4.48 -2.85 -16.78
N VAL A 56 5.53 -3.24 -16.05
CA VAL A 56 6.15 -4.56 -16.19
C VAL A 56 5.17 -5.68 -15.85
N MET A 57 4.40 -5.58 -14.77
CA MET A 57 3.42 -6.60 -14.39
C MET A 57 2.32 -6.79 -15.45
N PHE A 58 1.78 -5.69 -15.99
CA PHE A 58 0.80 -5.77 -17.08
C PHE A 58 1.42 -6.31 -18.38
N TRP A 59 2.66 -5.94 -18.68
CA TRP A 59 3.39 -6.48 -19.82
C TRP A 59 3.62 -8.00 -19.72
N LEU A 60 3.71 -8.56 -18.51
CA LEU A 60 3.87 -9.99 -18.29
C LEU A 60 2.58 -10.81 -18.51
N VAL A 61 1.39 -10.21 -18.41
CA VAL A 61 0.10 -10.92 -18.49
C VAL A 61 -0.01 -11.81 -19.74
N PRO A 62 0.31 -11.36 -20.97
CA PRO A 62 0.23 -12.22 -22.16
C PRO A 62 1.17 -13.43 -22.13
N PHE A 63 2.20 -13.41 -21.28
CA PHE A 63 3.20 -14.47 -21.15
C PHE A 63 2.84 -15.51 -20.08
N GLU A 64 1.66 -15.41 -19.46
CA GLU A 64 1.19 -16.31 -18.40
C GLU A 64 1.42 -17.79 -18.72
N ARG A 65 0.94 -18.28 -19.87
CA ARG A 65 1.05 -19.70 -20.24
C ARG A 65 2.50 -20.18 -20.31
N MET A 66 3.39 -19.33 -20.83
CA MET A 66 4.81 -19.64 -20.92
C MET A 66 5.45 -19.69 -19.53
N PHE A 67 5.15 -18.71 -18.69
CA PHE A 67 5.64 -18.62 -17.33
C PHE A 67 5.16 -19.80 -16.48
N ASN A 68 3.86 -20.10 -16.49
CA ASN A 68 3.25 -21.18 -15.70
C ASN A 68 3.79 -22.55 -16.10
N ARG A 69 4.04 -22.78 -17.39
CA ARG A 69 4.69 -24.01 -17.86
C ARG A 69 6.14 -24.11 -17.35
N TRP A 70 6.86 -22.99 -17.30
CA TRP A 70 8.21 -22.96 -16.76
C TRP A 70 8.23 -23.21 -15.25
N THR A 71 7.32 -22.60 -14.47
CA THR A 71 7.20 -22.87 -13.01
C THR A 71 6.61 -24.24 -12.71
N LYS A 72 5.95 -24.88 -13.69
CA LYS A 72 5.12 -26.09 -13.52
C LYS A 72 3.96 -25.85 -12.55
N ALA A 73 3.39 -24.66 -12.60
CA ALA A 73 2.24 -24.30 -11.79
C ALA A 73 1.01 -25.12 -12.17
N ASP A 74 0.25 -25.55 -11.15
CA ASP A 74 -1.06 -26.17 -11.32
C ASP A 74 -2.14 -25.09 -11.23
N THR A 75 -2.70 -24.71 -12.38
CA THR A 75 -3.71 -23.66 -12.47
C THR A 75 -5.15 -24.18 -12.30
N SER A 76 -5.35 -25.49 -12.13
CA SER A 76 -6.69 -26.09 -12.05
C SER A 76 -7.53 -25.51 -10.91
N LYS A 77 -6.91 -25.27 -9.75
CA LYS A 77 -7.56 -24.65 -8.58
C LYS A 77 -7.96 -23.20 -8.84
N LEU A 78 -7.11 -22.44 -9.53
CA LEU A 78 -7.40 -21.04 -9.86
C LEU A 78 -8.59 -20.96 -10.82
N GLU A 79 -8.64 -21.87 -11.80
CA GLU A 79 -9.73 -21.97 -12.75
C GLU A 79 -11.05 -22.37 -12.09
N SER A 80 -11.03 -23.35 -11.18
CA SER A 80 -12.23 -23.73 -10.41
C SER A 80 -12.73 -22.59 -9.51
N MET A 81 -11.83 -21.92 -8.79
CA MET A 81 -12.18 -20.75 -7.96
C MET A 81 -12.76 -19.62 -8.81
N SER A 82 -12.16 -19.35 -9.96
CA SER A 82 -12.67 -18.32 -10.87
C SER A 82 -14.08 -18.63 -11.37
N GLN A 83 -14.40 -19.90 -11.63
CA GLN A 83 -15.75 -20.30 -12.07
C GLN A 83 -16.76 -20.17 -10.94
N GLU A 84 -16.40 -20.55 -9.71
CA GLU A 84 -17.25 -20.41 -8.53
C GLU A 84 -17.56 -18.94 -8.21
N ILE A 85 -16.54 -18.09 -8.24
CA ILE A 85 -16.73 -16.64 -8.03
C ILE A 85 -17.57 -16.05 -9.17
N ALA A 86 -17.29 -16.41 -10.43
CA ALA A 86 -18.09 -15.93 -11.56
C ALA A 86 -19.57 -16.31 -11.46
N ALA A 87 -19.90 -17.46 -10.86
CA ALA A 87 -21.28 -17.89 -10.63
C ALA A 87 -21.97 -17.12 -9.48
N THR A 88 -21.20 -16.50 -8.59
CA THR A 88 -21.69 -15.87 -7.36
C THR A 88 -21.68 -14.34 -7.43
N VAL A 89 -20.86 -13.73 -8.30
CA VAL A 89 -20.81 -12.28 -8.48
C VAL A 89 -22.05 -11.82 -9.24
N THR A 90 -23.05 -11.35 -8.51
CA THR A 90 -24.10 -10.48 -9.03
C THR A 90 -23.59 -9.04 -9.09
N ASP A 91 -23.80 -8.33 -10.19
CA ASP A 91 -23.56 -6.90 -10.31
C ASP A 91 -24.43 -6.16 -9.27
N GLU A 92 -23.90 -5.95 -8.07
CA GLU A 92 -24.55 -5.13 -7.06
C GLU A 92 -24.53 -3.68 -7.56
N LYS A 93 -25.73 -3.16 -7.83
CA LYS A 93 -25.92 -1.73 -8.07
C LYS A 93 -25.56 -0.99 -6.79
N ARG A 94 -24.36 -0.40 -6.77
CA ARG A 94 -23.94 0.51 -5.71
C ARG A 94 -24.89 1.71 -5.66
N GLU A 95 -25.39 2.01 -4.46
CA GLU A 95 -26.13 3.24 -4.25
C GLU A 95 -25.27 4.46 -4.56
N PRO A 96 -25.85 5.54 -5.13
CA PRO A 96 -25.10 6.75 -5.43
C PRO A 96 -24.64 7.44 -4.14
N THR A 97 -23.43 8.01 -4.18
CA THR A 97 -22.89 8.82 -3.09
C THR A 97 -23.71 10.11 -2.93
N THR A 98 -24.07 10.45 -1.70
CA THR A 98 -24.81 11.68 -1.36
C THR A 98 -23.95 12.60 -0.49
N PHE A 99 -24.31 13.89 -0.43
CA PHE A 99 -23.63 14.85 0.45
C PHE A 99 -23.67 14.42 1.92
N VAL A 100 -24.78 13.82 2.37
CA VAL A 100 -24.93 13.32 3.75
C VAL A 100 -23.94 12.19 4.03
N HIS A 101 -23.76 11.26 3.09
CA HIS A 101 -22.74 10.21 3.21
C HIS A 101 -21.34 10.82 3.34
N MET A 102 -21.00 11.78 2.46
CA MET A 102 -19.69 12.43 2.45
C MET A 102 -19.38 13.18 3.75
N ILE A 103 -20.29 14.05 4.20
CA ILE A 103 -20.06 14.84 5.42
C ILE A 103 -20.12 13.97 6.68
N GLY A 104 -20.95 12.92 6.68
CA GLY A 104 -21.02 11.95 7.77
C GLY A 104 -19.73 11.14 7.90
N LEU A 105 -19.21 10.62 6.79
CA LEU A 105 -17.93 9.92 6.75
C LEU A 105 -16.77 10.81 7.18
N LEU A 106 -16.73 12.07 6.70
CA LEU A 106 -15.71 13.04 7.08
C LEU A 106 -15.80 13.37 8.58
N GLY A 107 -16.99 13.74 9.09
CA GLY A 107 -17.17 14.07 10.49
C GLY A 107 -16.84 12.90 11.43
N PHE A 108 -17.26 11.69 11.06
CA PHE A 108 -17.00 10.49 11.85
C PHE A 108 -15.53 10.08 11.84
N SER A 109 -14.86 10.15 10.68
CA SER A 109 -13.41 9.87 10.59
C SER A 109 -12.58 10.87 11.40
N LEU A 110 -12.91 12.18 11.34
CA LEU A 110 -12.27 13.20 12.17
C LEU A 110 -12.54 12.99 13.67
N PHE A 111 -13.76 12.60 14.04
CA PHE A 111 -14.11 12.30 15.42
C PHE A 111 -13.31 11.10 15.96
N ILE A 112 -13.23 10.00 15.20
CA ILE A 112 -12.42 8.83 15.58
C ILE A 112 -10.94 9.21 15.66
N ALA A 113 -10.43 9.98 14.70
CA ALA A 113 -9.04 10.44 14.72
C ALA A 113 -8.74 11.27 15.98
N ALA A 114 -9.60 12.25 16.30
CA ALA A 114 -9.43 13.07 17.50
C ALA A 114 -9.48 12.25 18.79
N LEU A 115 -10.43 11.31 18.89
CA LEU A 115 -10.52 10.41 20.05
C LEU A 115 -9.30 9.50 20.16
N ALA A 116 -8.84 8.94 19.05
CA ALA A 116 -7.65 8.10 18.99
C ALA A 116 -6.38 8.88 19.39
N THR A 117 -6.28 10.16 19.01
CA THR A 117 -5.17 11.03 19.44
C THR A 117 -5.16 11.22 20.95
N VAL A 118 -6.32 11.57 21.54
CA VAL A 118 -6.42 11.72 23.00
C VAL A 118 -6.06 10.41 23.71
N ILE A 119 -6.52 9.27 23.23
CA ILE A 119 -6.16 7.97 23.81
C ILE A 119 -4.66 7.70 23.63
N GLY A 120 -4.10 7.94 22.45
CA GLY A 120 -2.70 7.70 22.12
C GLY A 120 -1.73 8.52 22.97
N GLU A 121 -2.06 9.79 23.25
CA GLU A 121 -1.28 10.67 24.14
C GLU A 121 -1.25 10.19 25.60
N ASN A 122 -2.23 9.39 26.02
CA ASN A 122 -2.31 8.82 27.36
C ASN A 122 -1.70 7.41 27.47
N LEU A 123 -1.23 6.82 26.35
CA LEU A 123 -0.61 5.50 26.33
C LEU A 123 0.92 5.59 26.49
N PRO A 124 1.57 4.58 27.11
CA PRO A 124 3.00 4.61 27.34
C PRO A 124 3.79 4.48 26.03
N GLN A 125 4.90 5.18 25.94
CA GLN A 125 5.88 4.94 24.89
C GLN A 125 6.56 3.57 25.11
N ILE A 126 6.56 2.72 24.08
CA ILE A 126 7.22 1.41 24.11
C ILE A 126 8.39 1.43 23.13
N GLY A 127 9.60 1.51 23.67
CA GLY A 127 10.82 1.61 22.88
C GLY A 127 10.86 2.86 22.00
N THR A 128 11.58 2.77 20.88
CA THR A 128 11.77 3.82 19.88
C THR A 128 10.65 3.87 18.84
N GLY A 129 9.95 2.75 18.60
CA GLY A 129 8.99 2.62 17.50
C GLY A 129 7.52 2.88 17.86
N ILE A 130 7.14 2.81 19.15
CA ILE A 130 5.74 2.97 19.58
C ILE A 130 5.62 4.21 20.46
N ASN A 131 5.28 5.34 19.84
CA ASN A 131 5.00 6.61 20.50
C ASN A 131 3.50 6.94 20.46
N ALA A 132 3.10 8.10 20.98
CA ALA A 132 1.69 8.54 20.99
C ALA A 132 1.06 8.51 19.59
N MET A 133 1.81 8.93 18.56
CA MET A 133 1.36 8.94 17.18
C MET A 133 1.21 7.54 16.60
N THR A 134 2.16 6.65 16.91
CA THR A 134 2.02 5.23 16.58
C THR A 134 0.71 4.72 17.18
N TRP A 135 0.46 4.92 18.48
CA TRP A 135 -0.79 4.50 19.13
C TRP A 135 -2.04 5.06 18.45
N THR A 136 -2.07 6.34 18.12
CA THR A 136 -3.18 6.97 17.38
C THR A 136 -3.46 6.23 16.08
N ILE A 137 -2.43 6.00 15.26
CA ILE A 137 -2.57 5.30 13.98
C ILE A 137 -3.04 3.86 14.21
N LEU A 138 -2.50 3.17 15.21
CA LEU A 138 -2.93 1.81 15.55
C LEU A 138 -4.40 1.72 15.91
N ILE A 139 -4.87 2.65 16.76
CA ILE A 139 -6.27 2.69 17.17
C ILE A 139 -7.17 2.98 15.97
N VAL A 140 -6.85 3.99 15.15
CA VAL A 140 -7.63 4.32 13.95
C VAL A 140 -7.66 3.16 12.97
N SER A 141 -6.54 2.48 12.73
CA SER A 141 -6.46 1.31 11.84
C SER A 141 -7.30 0.14 12.34
N ILE A 142 -7.24 -0.18 13.64
CA ILE A 142 -8.04 -1.27 14.23
C ILE A 142 -9.53 -0.91 14.19
N VAL A 143 -9.92 0.30 14.58
CA VAL A 143 -11.31 0.75 14.52
C VAL A 143 -11.83 0.74 13.08
N GLY A 144 -11.04 1.23 12.12
CA GLY A 144 -11.37 1.19 10.71
C GLY A 144 -11.58 -0.25 10.19
N LEU A 145 -10.73 -1.19 10.59
CA LEU A 145 -10.87 -2.60 10.24
C LEU A 145 -12.13 -3.23 10.86
N LEU A 146 -12.42 -2.94 12.13
CA LEU A 146 -13.63 -3.43 12.79
C LEU A 146 -14.89 -2.87 12.13
N LEU A 147 -14.89 -1.58 11.76
CA LEU A 147 -15.99 -0.97 11.03
C LEU A 147 -16.15 -1.56 9.63
N ALA A 148 -15.06 -1.95 8.97
CA ALA A 148 -15.09 -2.62 7.67
C ALA A 148 -15.78 -4.00 7.72
N LEU A 149 -15.91 -4.61 8.91
CA LEU A 149 -16.65 -5.86 9.13
C LEU A 149 -18.13 -5.64 9.45
N THR A 150 -18.58 -4.39 9.50
CA THR A 150 -19.97 -4.00 9.86
C THR A 150 -20.68 -3.41 8.65
N PRO A 151 -22.01 -3.16 8.71
CA PRO A 151 -22.73 -2.43 7.67
C PRO A 151 -22.18 -1.01 7.39
N PHE A 152 -21.30 -0.48 8.24
CA PHE A 152 -20.62 0.79 7.98
C PHE A 152 -19.75 0.74 6.70
N ALA A 153 -19.24 -0.45 6.34
CA ALA A 153 -18.44 -0.67 5.14
C ALA A 153 -19.22 -0.41 3.83
N SER A 154 -20.55 -0.53 3.86
CA SER A 154 -21.41 -0.35 2.68
C SER A 154 -21.81 1.10 2.45
N ILE A 155 -21.38 2.06 3.29
CA ILE A 155 -21.70 3.48 3.09
C ILE A 155 -20.99 4.00 1.82
N PRO A 156 -21.73 4.53 0.83
CA PRO A 156 -21.13 5.05 -0.40
C PRO A 156 -20.21 6.26 -0.14
N GLY A 157 -19.09 6.34 -0.88
CA GLY A 157 -18.19 7.51 -0.85
C GLY A 157 -17.01 7.43 0.12
N SER A 158 -16.86 6.34 0.89
CA SER A 158 -15.72 6.14 1.82
C SER A 158 -14.36 6.22 1.12
N MET A 159 -14.23 5.55 -0.03
CA MET A 159 -13.02 5.57 -0.87
C MET A 159 -12.74 6.96 -1.45
N ASP A 160 -13.77 7.71 -1.82
CA ASP A 160 -13.61 9.03 -2.42
C ASP A 160 -13.11 10.04 -1.39
N ILE A 161 -13.69 10.04 -0.18
CA ILE A 161 -13.23 10.87 0.94
C ILE A 161 -11.78 10.53 1.31
N GLY A 162 -11.46 9.23 1.44
CA GLY A 162 -10.09 8.81 1.75
C GLY A 162 -9.06 9.29 0.73
N ARG A 163 -9.39 9.23 -0.57
CA ARG A 163 -8.54 9.76 -1.65
C ARG A 163 -8.35 11.26 -1.57
N VAL A 164 -9.42 12.02 -1.33
CA VAL A 164 -9.32 13.49 -1.17
C VAL A 164 -8.40 13.83 -0.01
N MET A 165 -8.59 13.21 1.17
CA MET A 165 -7.75 13.46 2.34
C MET A 165 -6.27 13.12 2.09
N LEU A 166 -5.99 11.96 1.50
CA LEU A 166 -4.63 11.54 1.17
C LEU A 166 -3.96 12.54 0.22
N TYR A 167 -4.64 12.93 -0.87
CA TYR A 167 -4.08 13.86 -1.85
C TYR A 167 -3.92 15.27 -1.29
N THR A 168 -4.80 15.71 -0.39
CA THR A 168 -4.60 16.97 0.35
C THR A 168 -3.33 16.92 1.19
N ILE A 169 -3.08 15.84 1.93
CA ILE A 169 -1.85 15.71 2.73
C ILE A 169 -0.62 15.70 1.82
N VAL A 170 -0.63 14.91 0.74
CA VAL A 170 0.47 14.88 -0.25
C VAL A 170 0.73 16.28 -0.82
N ALA A 171 -0.31 17.05 -1.13
CA ALA A 171 -0.17 18.42 -1.64
C ALA A 171 0.45 19.37 -0.60
N ILE A 172 0.08 19.23 0.69
CA ILE A 172 0.67 20.02 1.78
C ILE A 172 2.17 19.72 1.91
N ILE A 173 2.54 18.44 1.92
CA ILE A 173 3.95 18.02 2.04
C ILE A 173 4.78 18.51 0.84
N ALA A 174 4.24 18.36 -0.38
CA ALA A 174 4.90 18.84 -1.58
C ALA A 174 5.09 20.38 -1.58
N SER A 175 4.17 21.12 -0.95
CA SER A 175 4.27 22.57 -0.82
C SER A 175 5.35 23.03 0.18
N GLY A 176 5.75 22.18 1.13
CA GLY A 176 6.77 22.48 2.15
C GLY A 176 8.18 22.02 1.79
N ALA A 177 8.32 21.10 0.83
CA ALA A 177 9.60 20.54 0.42
C ALA A 177 10.54 21.58 -0.25
N ASP A 178 11.79 21.64 0.21
CA ASP A 178 12.85 22.43 -0.43
C ASP A 178 13.58 21.60 -1.51
N PHE A 179 13.45 22.00 -2.77
CA PHE A 179 14.10 21.35 -3.91
C PHE A 179 15.43 22.00 -4.32
N SER A 180 16.04 22.80 -3.45
CA SER A 180 17.40 23.32 -3.65
C SER A 180 18.44 22.23 -3.99
N SER A 181 18.23 21.01 -3.49
CA SER A 181 19.07 19.82 -3.71
C SER A 181 18.50 18.81 -4.72
N ILE A 182 17.73 19.26 -5.71
CA ILE A 182 17.06 18.40 -6.71
C ILE A 182 17.99 17.41 -7.43
N GLY A 183 19.29 17.73 -7.51
CA GLY A 183 20.31 16.87 -8.12
C GLY A 183 20.50 15.52 -7.43
N GLU A 184 19.99 15.35 -6.21
CA GLU A 184 20.09 14.09 -5.46
C GLU A 184 18.98 13.10 -5.79
N ILE A 185 17.83 13.56 -6.29
CA ILE A 185 16.67 12.70 -6.61
C ILE A 185 17.02 11.45 -7.45
N PRO A 186 17.89 11.52 -8.48
CA PRO A 186 18.24 10.34 -9.27
C PRO A 186 18.78 9.17 -8.45
N VAL A 187 19.52 9.42 -7.36
CA VAL A 187 20.09 8.33 -6.55
C VAL A 187 19.02 7.61 -5.74
N TYR A 188 17.97 8.31 -5.30
CA TYR A 188 16.81 7.71 -4.64
C TYR A 188 16.03 6.82 -5.62
N ILE A 189 15.78 7.31 -6.84
CA ILE A 189 15.11 6.51 -7.89
C ILE A 189 15.90 5.24 -8.23
N ILE A 190 17.22 5.34 -8.35
CA ILE A 190 18.11 4.19 -8.59
C ILE A 190 18.04 3.20 -7.42
N ALA A 191 18.09 3.67 -6.17
CA ALA A 191 17.91 2.83 -4.99
C ALA A 191 16.55 2.11 -5.03
N GLY A 192 15.51 2.78 -5.51
CA GLY A 192 14.19 2.19 -5.65
C GLY A 192 14.16 1.06 -6.68
N PHE A 193 14.84 1.24 -7.81
CA PHE A 193 15.00 0.18 -8.79
C PHE A 193 15.82 -1.00 -8.26
N MET A 194 16.79 -0.76 -7.38
CA MET A 194 17.52 -1.84 -6.71
C MET A 194 16.58 -2.67 -5.82
N VAL A 195 15.72 -2.02 -5.04
CA VAL A 195 14.72 -2.73 -4.21
C VAL A 195 13.76 -3.53 -5.09
N LEU A 196 13.23 -2.93 -6.17
CA LEU A 196 12.36 -3.64 -7.12
C LEU A 196 13.05 -4.83 -7.79
N LEU A 197 14.34 -4.70 -8.10
CA LEU A 197 15.14 -5.80 -8.62
C LEU A 197 15.20 -6.95 -7.62
N PHE A 198 15.55 -6.68 -6.36
CA PHE A 198 15.57 -7.72 -5.31
C PHE A 198 14.19 -8.34 -5.09
N HIS A 199 13.14 -7.52 -5.04
CA HIS A 199 11.76 -7.98 -4.97
C HIS A 199 11.42 -8.93 -6.10
N GLY A 200 11.73 -8.55 -7.35
CA GLY A 200 11.52 -9.39 -8.52
C GLY A 200 12.32 -10.69 -8.49
N LEU A 201 13.59 -10.65 -8.05
CA LEU A 201 14.43 -11.84 -7.91
C LEU A 201 13.89 -12.81 -6.84
N ILE A 202 13.44 -12.29 -5.70
CA ILE A 202 12.83 -13.09 -4.63
C ILE A 202 11.53 -13.73 -5.13
N LEU A 203 10.66 -12.95 -5.79
CA LEU A 203 9.44 -13.48 -6.38
C LEU A 203 9.71 -14.56 -7.42
N PHE A 204 10.70 -14.36 -8.29
CA PHE A 204 11.08 -15.35 -9.29
C PHE A 204 11.64 -16.63 -8.66
N GLY A 205 12.39 -16.50 -7.56
CA GLY A 205 12.84 -17.62 -6.74
C GLY A 205 11.67 -18.40 -6.13
N PHE A 206 10.72 -17.70 -5.49
CA PHE A 206 9.53 -18.31 -4.91
C PHE A 206 8.60 -18.92 -5.95
N ALA A 207 8.47 -18.30 -7.12
CA ALA A 207 7.73 -18.83 -8.25
C ALA A 207 8.15 -20.25 -8.58
N LYS A 208 9.47 -20.49 -8.62
CA LYS A 208 10.03 -21.79 -8.97
C LYS A 208 9.97 -22.77 -7.81
N LEU A 209 10.27 -22.31 -6.60
CA LEU A 209 10.31 -23.16 -5.41
C LEU A 209 8.92 -23.73 -5.08
N PHE A 210 7.89 -22.87 -5.12
CA PHE A 210 6.52 -23.23 -4.75
C PHE A 210 5.62 -23.54 -5.95
N LYS A 211 6.16 -23.48 -7.17
CA LYS A 211 5.42 -23.71 -8.43
C LYS A 211 4.21 -22.78 -8.53
N LEU A 212 4.41 -21.50 -8.26
CA LEU A 212 3.35 -20.50 -8.33
C LEU A 212 3.10 -20.07 -9.78
N ASP A 213 1.85 -19.74 -10.06
CA ASP A 213 1.44 -19.16 -11.33
C ASP A 213 1.70 -17.64 -11.36
N LEU A 214 1.72 -17.09 -12.57
CA LEU A 214 1.99 -15.67 -12.79
C LEU A 214 0.90 -14.77 -12.21
N PHE A 215 -0.36 -15.20 -12.19
CA PHE A 215 -1.45 -14.43 -11.60
C PHE A 215 -1.21 -14.24 -10.10
N THR A 216 -0.96 -15.33 -9.36
CA THR A 216 -0.73 -15.30 -7.91
C THR A 216 0.45 -14.40 -7.57
N LEU A 217 1.57 -14.53 -8.29
CA LEU A 217 2.76 -13.69 -8.08
C LEU A 217 2.52 -12.23 -8.42
N GLY A 218 1.88 -11.95 -9.55
CA GLY A 218 1.62 -10.60 -10.02
C GLY A 218 0.69 -9.86 -9.07
N VAL A 219 -0.41 -10.49 -8.65
CA VAL A 219 -1.37 -9.90 -7.70
C VAL A 219 -0.73 -9.72 -6.33
N ALA A 220 0.02 -10.70 -5.81
CA ALA A 220 0.75 -10.54 -4.55
C ALA A 220 1.82 -9.44 -4.62
N SER A 221 2.49 -9.31 -5.77
CA SER A 221 3.48 -8.25 -5.99
C SER A 221 2.84 -6.87 -5.99
N LEU A 222 1.74 -6.69 -6.71
CA LEU A 222 1.06 -5.39 -6.77
C LEU A 222 0.27 -5.09 -5.51
N ALA A 223 -0.16 -6.08 -4.74
CA ALA A 223 -0.72 -5.85 -3.41
C ALA A 223 0.31 -5.20 -2.47
N ASN A 224 1.60 -5.60 -2.59
CA ASN A 224 2.70 -4.98 -1.88
C ASN A 224 3.08 -3.62 -2.48
N ILE A 225 3.58 -3.57 -3.72
CA ILE A 225 4.16 -2.35 -4.31
C ILE A 225 3.11 -1.33 -4.76
N GLY A 226 1.92 -1.78 -5.11
CA GLY A 226 0.94 -0.98 -5.84
C GLY A 226 -0.42 -0.77 -5.17
N GLY A 227 -0.61 -1.39 -4.01
CA GLY A 227 -1.75 -1.19 -3.13
C GLY A 227 -3.13 -1.45 -3.74
N MET A 228 -4.11 -0.78 -3.16
CA MET A 228 -5.56 -0.99 -3.32
C MET A 228 -6.11 -0.76 -4.73
N VAL A 229 -5.36 -0.08 -5.60
CA VAL A 229 -5.82 0.25 -6.95
C VAL A 229 -5.28 -0.73 -7.98
N SER A 230 -3.99 -1.03 -7.97
CA SER A 230 -3.37 -1.77 -9.07
C SER A 230 -3.54 -3.29 -8.97
N ALA A 231 -3.54 -3.87 -7.76
CA ALA A 231 -3.70 -5.32 -7.61
C ALA A 231 -5.05 -5.85 -8.13
N PRO A 232 -6.21 -5.20 -7.83
CA PRO A 232 -7.49 -5.61 -8.42
C PRO A 232 -7.54 -5.44 -9.94
N VAL A 233 -6.91 -4.40 -10.48
CA VAL A 233 -6.89 -4.14 -11.93
C VAL A 233 -6.08 -5.20 -12.66
N LEU A 234 -4.92 -5.58 -12.12
CA LEU A 234 -4.12 -6.68 -12.67
C LEU A 234 -4.86 -8.02 -12.57
N ALA A 235 -5.50 -8.30 -11.41
CA ALA A 235 -6.31 -9.50 -11.26
C ALA A 235 -7.41 -9.59 -12.34
N GLY A 236 -8.09 -8.47 -12.60
CA GLY A 236 -9.10 -8.38 -13.67
C GLY A 236 -8.55 -8.53 -15.08
N ALA A 237 -7.25 -8.25 -15.31
CA ALA A 237 -6.58 -8.47 -16.59
C ALA A 237 -6.34 -9.97 -16.87
N PHE A 238 -6.20 -10.80 -15.83
CA PHE A 238 -6.20 -12.26 -15.96
C PHE A 238 -7.63 -12.80 -16.06
N ASN A 239 -8.49 -12.45 -15.09
CA ASN A 239 -9.90 -12.79 -15.10
C ASN A 239 -10.69 -11.85 -14.17
N ARG A 240 -11.79 -11.27 -14.68
CA ARG A 240 -12.65 -10.37 -13.90
C ARG A 240 -13.20 -11.00 -12.62
N ALA A 241 -13.45 -12.31 -12.60
CA ALA A 241 -13.90 -13.01 -11.41
C ALA A 241 -12.85 -13.01 -10.28
N LEU A 242 -11.58 -12.70 -10.57
CA LEU A 242 -10.50 -12.66 -9.59
C LEU A 242 -10.25 -11.26 -9.00
N ILE A 243 -10.97 -10.24 -9.47
CA ILE A 243 -10.90 -8.86 -8.92
C ILE A 243 -11.07 -8.85 -7.38
N PRO A 244 -12.05 -9.56 -6.79
CA PRO A 244 -12.21 -9.59 -5.32
C PRO A 244 -10.97 -10.13 -4.59
N VAL A 245 -10.25 -11.08 -5.18
CA VAL A 245 -9.01 -11.63 -4.61
C VAL A 245 -7.94 -10.54 -4.54
N GLY A 246 -7.78 -9.76 -5.61
CA GLY A 246 -6.85 -8.62 -5.64
C GLY A 246 -7.22 -7.54 -4.61
N VAL A 247 -8.52 -7.30 -4.39
CA VAL A 247 -8.99 -6.35 -3.37
C VAL A 247 -8.59 -6.82 -1.97
N ILE A 248 -8.87 -8.08 -1.62
CA ILE A 248 -8.55 -8.63 -0.30
C ILE A 248 -7.03 -8.63 -0.06
N MET A 249 -6.24 -9.06 -1.05
CA MET A 249 -4.78 -9.04 -0.95
C MET A 249 -4.24 -7.63 -0.68
N ALA A 250 -4.74 -6.63 -1.40
CA ALA A 250 -4.32 -5.25 -1.20
C ALA A 250 -4.78 -4.66 0.14
N LEU A 251 -5.96 -5.06 0.64
CA LEU A 251 -6.44 -4.68 1.98
C LEU A 251 -5.52 -5.23 3.08
N ILE A 252 -5.09 -6.49 2.95
CA ILE A 252 -4.17 -7.13 3.91
C ILE A 252 -2.81 -6.41 3.89
N GLY A 253 -2.25 -6.14 2.71
CA GLY A 253 -1.03 -5.33 2.57
C GLY A 253 -1.21 -3.95 3.21
N GLY A 254 -2.33 -3.29 2.90
CA GLY A 254 -2.73 -2.01 3.46
C GLY A 254 -2.73 -1.99 4.99
N PHE A 255 -3.22 -3.04 5.63
CA PHE A 255 -3.20 -3.17 7.09
C PHE A 255 -1.79 -3.37 7.66
N MET A 256 -0.93 -4.11 6.97
CA MET A 256 0.40 -4.46 7.46
C MET A 256 1.45 -3.38 7.18
N GLY A 257 1.20 -2.45 6.25
CA GLY A 257 2.19 -1.52 5.72
C GLY A 257 2.90 -0.66 6.78
N THR A 258 2.14 0.03 7.64
CA THR A 258 2.73 0.84 8.72
C THR A 258 3.63 0.00 9.64
N TRP A 259 3.24 -1.22 9.95
CA TRP A 259 4.00 -2.09 10.85
C TRP A 259 5.34 -2.53 10.27
N PHE A 260 5.33 -2.95 9.01
CA PHE A 260 6.56 -3.29 8.32
C PHE A 260 7.47 -2.07 8.12
N GLY A 261 6.90 -0.88 7.93
CA GLY A 261 7.66 0.37 7.92
C GLY A 261 8.32 0.68 9.26
N VAL A 262 7.60 0.57 10.38
CA VAL A 262 8.18 0.74 11.73
C VAL A 262 9.25 -0.31 12.01
N LEU A 263 9.02 -1.58 11.62
CA LEU A 263 10.03 -2.63 11.76
C LEU A 263 11.28 -2.32 10.92
N THR A 264 11.10 -1.82 9.71
CA THR A 264 12.21 -1.39 8.84
C THR A 264 12.99 -0.26 9.48
N ALA A 265 12.30 0.72 10.07
CA ALA A 265 12.94 1.82 10.80
C ALA A 265 13.78 1.33 11.97
N GLU A 266 13.27 0.37 12.75
CA GLU A 266 14.00 -0.21 13.88
C GLU A 266 15.27 -0.94 13.42
N ILE A 267 15.23 -1.62 12.27
CA ILE A 267 16.41 -2.28 11.68
C ILE A 267 17.41 -1.24 11.17
N LEU A 268 16.94 -0.28 10.37
CA LEU A 268 17.82 0.70 9.71
C LEU A 268 18.45 1.70 10.69
N SER A 269 17.75 2.07 11.75
CA SER A 269 18.30 2.98 12.80
C SER A 269 19.48 2.40 13.58
N ARG A 270 19.72 1.09 13.47
CA ARG A 270 20.80 0.37 14.15
C ARG A 270 22.02 0.10 13.25
N LEU A 271 21.93 0.45 11.96
CA LEU A 271 22.98 0.31 10.96
C LEU A 271 23.75 1.62 10.78
#